data_AF-A0A9N9DT55-F1
#
_entry.id   AF-A0A9N9DT55-F1
#
_cell.length_a   1.000
_cell.length_b   1.000
_cell.length_c   1.000
_cell.angle_alpha   90.00
_cell.angle_beta   90.00
_cell.angle_gamma   90.00
#
_symmetry.space_group_name_H-M   'P 1'
#
loop_
_entity.id
_entity.type
_entity.pdbx_description
1 polymer ?
#
loop_
_entity_poly.entity_id
_entity_poly.type
_entity_poly.pdbx_seq_one_letter_code
_entity_poly.pdbx_strand_id
1 'polypeptide(L)'
;SALAVNFLTGLPINSEENDTSPLTVHLRRVGSQVGNNVAKEENVEHYLIAYKHDSLIVGFLIPCSKPSMSTNIRSLGFYQALYDYLSTQIEGISNLLKEGNDHSRKTGADVDREYRYLFCNKLTLAVRSSIYSPVGKGLAINSEMAHVLCDLHEDMEKYQNLTEIYSRSSNNFWVVGKRHDGLELYVIVEKKDAKLAEVEEDVRRLTALYFSGIFMD
;
A
#
# COMPACT_ATOMS: atom_id res chain seq x y z
N SER A 1 5.08 -31.81 9.25
CA SER A 1 5.65 -30.94 10.30
C SER A 1 4.98 -29.56 10.20
N ALA A 2 4.89 -28.78 11.29
CA ALA A 2 4.23 -27.46 11.30
C ALA A 2 4.79 -26.47 10.25
N LEU A 3 6.05 -26.66 9.84
CA LEU A 3 6.71 -25.89 8.78
C LEU A 3 6.01 -26.02 7.41
N ALA A 4 5.59 -27.23 7.05
CA ALA A 4 4.92 -27.49 5.77
C ALA A 4 3.51 -26.87 5.67
N VAL A 5 2.92 -26.51 6.82
CA VAL A 5 1.59 -25.89 6.89
C VAL A 5 1.68 -24.36 6.79
N ASN A 6 2.74 -23.78 7.35
CA ASN A 6 2.88 -22.33 7.44
C ASN A 6 3.69 -21.73 6.30
N PHE A 7 4.59 -22.47 5.66
CA PHE A 7 5.28 -21.97 4.47
C PHE A 7 4.56 -22.41 3.19
N LEU A 8 4.20 -21.42 2.37
CA LEU A 8 3.62 -21.62 1.05
C LEU A 8 4.78 -21.75 0.05
N THR A 9 5.36 -22.95 -0.02
CA THR A 9 6.40 -23.30 -1.01
C THR A 9 5.76 -23.93 -2.24
N GLY A 10 6.39 -23.78 -3.41
CA GLY A 10 5.89 -24.34 -4.69
C GLY A 10 5.86 -25.88 -4.75
N LEU A 11 6.51 -26.55 -3.79
CA LEU A 11 6.46 -28.00 -3.55
C LEU A 11 6.32 -28.24 -2.03
N PRO A 12 5.69 -29.34 -1.58
CA PRO A 12 5.62 -29.67 -0.17
C PRO A 12 7.03 -29.82 0.42
N ILE A 13 7.26 -29.22 1.60
CA ILE A 13 8.50 -29.43 2.37
C ILE A 13 8.51 -30.90 2.80
N ASN A 14 9.15 -31.76 2.02
CA ASN A 14 9.30 -33.18 2.34
C ASN A 14 10.26 -33.32 3.53
N SER A 15 9.83 -34.03 4.57
CA SER A 15 10.65 -34.28 5.76
C SER A 15 11.73 -35.37 5.56
N GLU A 16 11.73 -36.05 4.41
CA GLU A 16 12.66 -37.14 4.10
C GLU A 16 13.85 -36.70 3.22
N GLU A 17 13.73 -35.57 2.50
CA GLU A 17 14.82 -34.94 1.76
C GLU A 17 15.10 -33.57 2.39
N ASN A 18 16.33 -33.34 2.86
CA ASN A 18 16.77 -32.08 3.48
C ASN A 18 16.87 -30.90 2.49
N ASP A 19 16.28 -31.00 1.29
CA ASP A 19 16.39 -30.02 0.22
C ASP A 19 15.00 -29.42 -0.07
N THR A 20 14.87 -28.11 0.13
CA THR A 20 13.67 -27.36 -0.21
C THR A 20 13.89 -26.57 -1.50
N SER A 21 12.95 -26.62 -2.43
CA SER A 21 12.97 -25.81 -3.66
C SER A 21 12.07 -24.58 -3.52
N PRO A 22 12.61 -23.41 -3.11
CA PRO A 22 11.85 -22.16 -3.04
C PRO A 22 11.38 -21.72 -4.44
N LEU A 23 10.26 -20.98 -4.49
CA LEU A 23 9.77 -20.41 -5.74
C LEU A 23 10.68 -19.26 -6.18
N THR A 24 11.15 -19.30 -7.42
CA THR A 24 11.90 -18.20 -8.04
C THR A 24 10.95 -17.24 -8.75
N VAL A 25 11.13 -15.94 -8.53
CA VAL A 25 10.42 -14.87 -9.22
C VAL A 25 11.39 -13.88 -9.85
N HIS A 26 11.01 -13.32 -10.99
CA HIS A 26 11.80 -12.31 -11.69
C HIS A 26 11.12 -10.95 -11.52
N LEU A 27 11.83 -10.01 -10.90
CA LEU A 27 11.34 -8.66 -10.75
C LEU A 27 12.04 -7.76 -11.76
N ARG A 28 11.24 -7.05 -12.55
CA ARG A 28 11.74 -6.05 -13.49
C ARG A 28 12.07 -4.78 -12.71
N ARG A 29 13.34 -4.40 -12.70
CA ARG A 29 13.74 -3.11 -12.15
C ARG A 29 13.45 -2.02 -13.17
N VAL A 30 12.36 -1.28 -12.99
CA VAL A 30 12.11 -0.05 -13.75
C VAL A 30 12.96 1.04 -13.13
N GLY A 31 14.12 1.31 -13.71
CA GLY A 31 14.93 2.46 -13.30
C GLY A 31 14.21 3.75 -13.70
N SER A 32 13.95 4.63 -12.74
CA SER A 32 13.63 6.02 -13.06
C SER A 32 14.89 6.69 -13.61
N GLN A 33 14.86 7.17 -14.86
CA GLN A 33 15.95 7.91 -15.47
C GLN A 33 15.44 9.28 -15.93
N VAL A 34 16.04 10.32 -15.37
CA VAL A 34 16.15 11.64 -15.97
C VAL A 34 17.42 11.60 -16.83
N GLY A 35 17.26 11.61 -18.16
CA GLY A 35 18.38 11.79 -19.11
C GLY A 35 18.59 10.63 -20.09
N ASN A 36 18.90 11.00 -21.34
CA ASN A 36 19.03 10.14 -22.53
C ASN A 36 20.15 9.09 -22.46
N ASN A 37 20.00 8.07 -21.61
CA ASN A 37 20.72 6.81 -21.71
C ASN A 37 19.71 5.67 -21.71
N VAL A 38 19.73 4.86 -22.77
CA VAL A 38 18.89 3.65 -22.90
C VAL A 38 19.18 2.75 -21.71
N ALA A 39 18.25 2.69 -20.75
CA ALA A 39 18.37 1.86 -19.57
C ALA A 39 18.43 0.39 -19.99
N LYS A 40 19.52 -0.31 -19.65
CA LYS A 40 19.56 -1.77 -19.74
C LYS A 40 18.53 -2.33 -18.76
N GLU A 41 17.52 -3.00 -19.29
CA GLU A 41 16.57 -3.75 -18.49
C GLU A 41 17.30 -4.90 -17.80
N GLU A 42 17.38 -4.84 -16.47
CA GLU A 42 17.98 -5.89 -15.67
C GLU A 42 16.85 -6.59 -14.90
N ASN A 43 16.52 -7.81 -15.33
CA ASN A 43 15.63 -8.69 -14.59
C ASN A 43 16.42 -9.27 -13.43
N VAL A 44 16.01 -8.92 -12.20
CA VAL A 44 16.69 -9.41 -10.99
C VAL A 44 15.91 -10.59 -10.45
N GLU A 45 16.58 -11.74 -10.39
CA GLU A 45 16.04 -12.99 -9.87
C GLU A 45 16.01 -12.96 -8.34
N HIS A 46 14.87 -13.36 -7.76
CA HIS A 46 14.65 -13.44 -6.32
C HIS A 46 13.98 -14.77 -5.95
N TYR A 47 14.26 -15.29 -4.76
CA TYR A 47 13.44 -16.31 -4.12
C TYR A 47 12.26 -15.66 -3.41
N LEU A 48 11.06 -16.19 -3.61
CA LEU A 48 9.85 -15.84 -2.87
C LEU A 48 9.61 -16.86 -1.77
N ILE A 49 9.57 -16.39 -0.52
CA ILE A 49 9.15 -17.18 0.63
C ILE A 49 7.88 -16.56 1.19
N ALA A 50 6.80 -17.33 1.24
CA ALA A 50 5.54 -16.89 1.80
C ALA A 50 5.26 -17.66 3.10
N TYR A 51 5.09 -16.93 4.19
CA TYR A 51 4.70 -17.44 5.49
C TYR A 51 3.26 -17.06 5.80
N LYS A 52 2.43 -18.04 6.13
CA LYS A 52 1.03 -17.89 6.49
C LYS A 52 0.84 -18.09 7.99
N HIS A 53 0.15 -17.15 8.62
CA HIS A 53 -0.31 -17.25 10.00
C HIS A 53 -1.74 -16.69 10.08
N ASP A 54 -2.70 -17.53 10.44
CA ASP A 54 -4.14 -17.24 10.36
C ASP A 54 -4.57 -16.68 8.99
N SER A 55 -5.00 -15.41 8.96
CA SER A 55 -5.39 -14.65 7.76
C SER A 55 -4.27 -13.77 7.21
N LEU A 56 -3.09 -13.74 7.84
CA LEU A 56 -1.94 -12.95 7.43
C LEU A 56 -1.01 -13.79 6.56
N ILE A 57 -0.57 -13.21 5.43
CA ILE A 57 0.48 -13.76 4.58
C ILE A 57 1.62 -12.76 4.54
N VAL A 58 2.81 -13.21 4.92
CA VAL A 58 4.04 -12.42 4.89
C VAL A 58 4.92 -12.98 3.77
N GLY A 59 5.18 -12.15 2.77
CA GLY A 59 6.06 -12.48 1.64
C GLY A 59 7.45 -11.87 1.79
N PHE A 60 8.48 -12.68 1.61
CA PHE A 60 9.88 -12.27 1.58
C PHE A 60 10.45 -12.46 0.18
N LEU A 61 11.10 -11.43 -0.35
CA LEU A 61 11.81 -11.47 -1.62
C LEU A 61 13.31 -11.44 -1.33
N ILE A 62 14.00 -12.55 -1.60
CA ILE A 62 15.41 -12.71 -1.27
C ILE A 62 16.24 -12.72 -2.57
N PRO A 63 17.17 -11.78 -2.78
CA PRO A 63 17.96 -11.73 -4.01
C PRO A 63 18.81 -12.98 -4.24
N CYS A 64 18.84 -13.49 -5.48
CA CYS A 64 19.67 -14.65 -5.86
C CYS A 64 21.16 -14.33 -6.06
N SER A 65 21.57 -13.06 -5.92
CA SER A 65 22.90 -12.56 -6.28
C SER A 65 24.05 -12.99 -5.36
N LYS A 66 23.79 -13.77 -4.30
CA LYS A 66 24.82 -14.24 -3.36
C LYS A 66 24.83 -15.78 -3.26
N PRO A 67 25.88 -16.47 -3.74
CA PRO A 67 25.93 -17.94 -3.80
C PRO A 67 25.99 -18.61 -2.42
N SER A 68 26.42 -17.91 -1.36
CA SER A 68 26.39 -18.42 0.01
C SER A 68 24.99 -18.40 0.64
N MET A 69 24.07 -17.62 0.08
CA MET A 69 22.70 -17.47 0.58
C MET A 69 21.75 -18.46 -0.12
N SER A 70 21.99 -18.76 -1.40
CA SER A 70 21.19 -19.72 -2.19
C SER A 70 21.28 -21.16 -1.67
N THR A 71 22.40 -21.58 -1.09
CA THR A 71 22.55 -22.89 -0.43
C THR A 71 21.86 -22.95 0.93
N ASN A 72 21.80 -21.83 1.65
CA ASN A 72 21.16 -21.77 2.97
C ASN A 72 19.62 -21.75 2.84
N ILE A 73 19.07 -21.05 1.85
CA ILE A 73 17.62 -21.01 1.61
C ILE A 73 17.07 -22.39 1.20
N ARG A 74 17.92 -23.29 0.69
CA ARG A 74 17.53 -24.68 0.39
C ARG A 74 17.54 -25.61 1.60
N SER A 75 18.11 -25.15 2.72
CA SER A 75 18.22 -25.92 3.96
C SER A 75 16.94 -25.86 4.78
N LEU A 76 16.50 -27.01 5.27
CA LEU A 76 15.41 -27.08 6.26
C LEU A 76 15.69 -26.24 7.52
N GLY A 77 16.97 -26.15 7.94
CA GLY A 77 17.38 -25.40 9.13
C GLY A 77 17.12 -23.89 9.00
N PHE A 78 17.16 -23.36 7.79
CA PHE A 78 16.79 -21.96 7.52
C PHE A 78 15.30 -21.71 7.84
N TYR A 79 14.41 -22.57 7.35
CA TYR A 79 12.98 -22.44 7.58
C TYR A 79 12.60 -22.68 9.04
N GLN A 80 13.31 -23.56 9.75
CA GLN A 80 13.16 -23.73 11.20
C GLN A 80 13.51 -22.45 11.95
N ALA A 81 14.69 -21.89 11.71
CA ALA A 81 15.10 -20.65 12.35
C ALA A 81 14.17 -19.46 12.01
N LEU A 82 13.71 -19.38 10.75
CA LEU A 82 12.76 -18.37 10.32
C LEU A 82 11.38 -18.56 10.98
N TYR A 83 10.91 -19.80 11.12
CA TYR A 83 9.66 -20.10 11.83
C TYR A 83 9.74 -19.71 13.30
N ASP A 84 10.82 -20.10 13.99
CA ASP A 84 11.00 -19.77 15.40
C ASP A 84 11.03 -18.26 15.60
N TYR A 85 11.75 -17.53 14.75
CA TYR A 85 11.73 -16.07 14.76
C TYR A 85 10.32 -15.50 14.52
N LEU A 86 9.65 -15.89 13.43
CA LEU A 86 8.34 -15.33 13.07
C LEU A 86 7.26 -15.69 14.10
N SER A 87 7.26 -16.91 14.63
CA SER A 87 6.27 -17.34 15.62
C SER A 87 6.25 -16.45 16.87
N THR A 88 7.39 -15.87 17.26
CA THR A 88 7.47 -14.93 18.40
C THR A 88 6.96 -13.53 18.09
N GLN A 89 7.06 -13.07 16.83
CA GLN A 89 6.76 -11.69 16.45
C GLN A 89 5.40 -11.53 15.77
N ILE A 90 4.92 -12.58 15.11
CA ILE A 90 3.77 -12.51 14.20
C ILE A 90 2.46 -12.20 14.92
N GLU A 91 2.32 -12.62 16.17
CA GLU A 91 1.13 -12.31 16.99
C GLU A 91 1.05 -10.81 17.29
N GLY A 92 2.18 -10.18 17.63
CA GLY A 92 2.26 -8.73 17.84
C GLY A 92 1.92 -7.95 16.55
N ILE A 93 2.46 -8.39 15.41
CA ILE A 93 2.14 -7.78 14.10
C ILE A 93 0.67 -7.98 13.76
N SER A 94 0.12 -9.17 13.98
CA SER A 94 -1.29 -9.50 13.74
C SER A 94 -2.21 -8.62 14.57
N ASN A 95 -1.93 -8.45 15.86
CA ASN A 95 -2.71 -7.59 16.75
C ASN A 95 -2.62 -6.12 16.36
N LEU A 96 -1.42 -5.61 16.05
CA LEU A 96 -1.22 -4.25 15.56
C LEU A 96 -2.03 -3.98 14.28
N LEU A 97 -2.01 -4.92 13.32
CA LEU A 97 -2.77 -4.81 12.08
C LEU A 97 -4.29 -4.88 12.32
N LYS A 98 -4.74 -5.76 13.22
CA LYS A 98 -6.15 -5.86 13.62
C LYS A 98 -6.63 -4.58 14.29
N GLU A 99 -5.85 -4.03 15.23
CA GLU A 99 -6.17 -2.77 15.91
C GLU A 99 -6.25 -1.61 14.92
N GLY A 100 -5.30 -1.49 13.99
CA GLY A 100 -5.33 -0.47 12.93
C GLY A 100 -6.55 -0.61 12.01
N ASN A 101 -6.93 -1.85 11.67
CA ASN A 101 -8.10 -2.12 10.83
C ASN A 101 -9.42 -1.85 11.56
N ASP A 102 -9.51 -2.20 12.85
CA ASP A 102 -10.69 -1.97 13.68
C ASP A 102 -10.90 -0.48 13.97
N HIS A 103 -9.82 0.28 14.20
CA HIS A 103 -9.89 1.74 14.28
C HIS A 103 -10.38 2.34 12.96
N SER A 104 -9.89 1.84 11.82
CA SER A 104 -10.35 2.29 10.49
C SER A 104 -11.83 1.97 10.26
N ARG A 105 -12.31 0.80 10.70
CA ARG A 105 -13.71 0.35 10.51
C ARG A 105 -14.70 1.08 11.42
N LYS A 106 -14.36 1.30 12.69
CA LYS A 106 -15.22 2.00 13.66
C LYS A 106 -15.35 3.50 13.35
N THR A 107 -14.32 4.09 12.78
CA THR A 107 -14.25 5.53 12.48
C THR A 107 -14.77 5.86 11.07
N GLY A 108 -14.78 4.89 10.16
CA GLY A 108 -14.98 5.11 8.72
C GLY A 108 -16.32 4.75 8.10
N ALA A 109 -17.17 3.98 8.79
CA ALA A 109 -18.37 3.39 8.16
C ALA A 109 -19.39 4.40 7.57
N ASP A 110 -19.42 5.63 8.09
CA ASP A 110 -20.31 6.70 7.59
C ASP A 110 -19.58 7.65 6.62
N VAL A 111 -18.30 7.93 6.88
CA VAL A 111 -17.43 8.77 6.05
C VAL A 111 -17.14 8.11 4.69
N ASP A 112 -16.88 6.80 4.67
CA ASP A 112 -16.50 6.08 3.46
C ASP A 112 -17.63 5.96 2.40
N ARG A 113 -18.85 6.44 2.71
CA ARG A 113 -19.97 6.48 1.75
C ARG A 113 -19.92 7.70 0.84
N GLU A 114 -19.60 8.87 1.38
CA GLU A 114 -19.69 10.16 0.68
C GLU A 114 -18.33 10.65 0.13
N TYR A 115 -17.24 10.06 0.61
CA TYR A 115 -15.88 10.49 0.24
C TYR A 115 -15.02 9.32 -0.25
N ARG A 116 -14.13 9.62 -1.19
CA ARG A 116 -13.00 8.76 -1.56
C ARG A 116 -11.70 9.51 -1.42
N TYR A 117 -10.63 8.79 -1.13
CA TYR A 117 -9.32 9.41 -0.98
C TYR A 117 -8.21 8.56 -1.58
N LEU A 118 -7.15 9.24 -1.99
CA LEU A 118 -5.87 8.70 -2.39
C LEU A 118 -4.79 9.47 -1.61
N PHE A 119 -4.03 8.73 -0.80
CA PHE A 119 -2.90 9.26 -0.04
C PHE A 119 -1.61 8.63 -0.55
N CYS A 120 -0.59 9.46 -0.73
CA CYS A 120 0.74 9.07 -1.14
C CYS A 120 1.77 9.75 -0.24
N ASN A 121 2.68 8.96 0.33
CA ASN A 121 3.91 9.46 0.93
C ASN A 121 5.02 9.33 -0.10
N LYS A 122 5.48 10.45 -0.68
CA LYS A 122 6.52 10.45 -1.72
C LYS A 122 7.89 10.02 -1.18
N LEU A 123 8.15 10.19 0.11
CA LEU A 123 9.41 9.79 0.74
C LEU A 123 9.48 8.26 0.90
N THR A 124 8.41 7.64 1.40
CA THR A 124 8.38 6.19 1.67
C THR A 124 7.74 5.37 0.56
N LEU A 125 7.20 6.03 -0.47
CA LEU A 125 6.37 5.46 -1.53
C LEU A 125 5.14 4.71 -1.01
N ALA A 126 4.70 5.01 0.23
CA ALA A 126 3.55 4.37 0.82
C ALA A 126 2.28 4.98 0.21
N VAL A 127 1.39 4.12 -0.29
CA VAL A 127 0.11 4.52 -0.86
C VAL A 127 -1.02 3.92 -0.04
N ARG A 128 -2.00 4.75 0.30
CA ARG A 128 -3.25 4.32 0.94
C ARG A 128 -4.41 4.90 0.13
N SER A 129 -5.41 4.08 -0.18
CA SER A 129 -6.52 4.52 -1.02
C SER A 129 -7.82 3.83 -0.62
N SER A 130 -8.91 4.57 -0.65
CA SER A 130 -10.27 4.00 -0.55
C SER A 130 -10.91 3.74 -1.92
N ILE A 131 -10.25 4.16 -3.02
CA ILE A 131 -10.74 4.00 -4.40
C ILE A 131 -10.79 2.52 -4.80
N TYR A 132 -9.84 1.71 -4.35
CA TYR A 132 -9.69 0.30 -4.75
C TYR A 132 -10.34 -0.70 -3.78
N SER A 133 -11.11 -0.26 -2.78
CA SER A 133 -11.69 -1.17 -1.79
C SER A 133 -12.75 -2.09 -2.43
N PRO A 134 -12.54 -3.42 -2.49
CA PRO A 134 -13.52 -4.36 -3.04
C PRO A 134 -14.70 -4.60 -2.10
N VAL A 135 -14.63 -4.08 -0.86
CA VAL A 135 -15.63 -4.31 0.19
C VAL A 135 -16.56 -3.10 0.29
N GLY A 136 -17.55 -3.04 -0.60
CA GLY A 136 -18.82 -2.37 -0.29
C GLY A 136 -19.15 -1.06 -1.03
N LYS A 137 -20.45 -0.74 -0.92
CA LYS A 137 -21.27 0.28 -1.57
C LYS A 137 -20.83 1.74 -1.30
N GLY A 138 -19.59 2.11 -1.57
CA GLY A 138 -19.15 3.50 -1.53
C GLY A 138 -19.16 4.15 -2.92
N LEU A 139 -18.92 5.46 -2.97
CA LEU A 139 -18.78 6.26 -4.20
C LEU A 139 -17.94 5.54 -5.27
N ALA A 140 -18.48 5.35 -6.47
CA ALA A 140 -17.73 4.82 -7.60
C ALA A 140 -17.00 5.96 -8.32
N ILE A 141 -15.69 5.82 -8.50
CA ILE A 141 -14.92 6.82 -9.24
C ILE A 141 -15.23 6.69 -10.73
N ASN A 142 -15.82 7.74 -11.29
CA ASN A 142 -16.11 7.83 -12.72
C ASN A 142 -14.92 8.46 -13.48
N SER A 143 -15.00 8.45 -14.82
CA SER A 143 -13.92 8.96 -15.69
C SER A 143 -13.64 10.45 -15.48
N GLU A 144 -14.65 11.26 -15.21
CA GLU A 144 -14.48 12.70 -15.00
C GLU A 144 -13.77 12.99 -13.68
N MET A 145 -14.16 12.31 -12.60
CA MET A 145 -13.49 12.38 -11.31
C MET A 145 -12.01 12.00 -11.43
N ALA A 146 -11.71 10.96 -12.21
CA ALA A 146 -10.34 10.56 -12.48
C ALA A 146 -9.56 11.62 -13.28
N HIS A 147 -10.19 12.27 -14.26
CA HIS A 147 -9.56 13.37 -15.01
C HIS A 147 -9.23 14.55 -14.11
N VAL A 148 -10.19 15.01 -13.29
CA VAL A 148 -9.97 16.14 -12.36
C VAL A 148 -8.86 15.81 -11.35
N LEU A 149 -8.76 14.55 -10.88
CA LEU A 149 -7.63 14.11 -10.06
C LEU A 149 -6.28 14.26 -10.77
N CYS A 150 -6.19 13.85 -12.04
CA CYS A 150 -4.98 14.01 -12.83
C CYS A 150 -4.62 15.48 -13.04
N ASP A 151 -5.60 16.32 -13.40
CA ASP A 151 -5.38 17.75 -13.60
C ASP A 151 -4.87 18.43 -12.31
N LEU A 152 -5.48 18.10 -11.16
CA LEU A 152 -5.02 18.60 -9.85
C LEU A 152 -3.61 18.11 -9.53
N HIS A 153 -3.28 16.86 -9.84
CA HIS A 153 -1.94 16.35 -9.63
C HIS A 153 -0.91 17.11 -10.47
N GLU A 154 -1.20 17.34 -11.76
CA GLU A 154 -0.33 18.12 -12.65
C GLU A 154 -0.14 19.55 -12.15
N ASP A 155 -1.20 20.20 -11.69
CA ASP A 155 -1.13 21.54 -11.09
C ASP A 155 -0.27 21.54 -9.81
N MET A 156 -0.44 20.55 -8.94
CA MET A 156 0.38 20.40 -7.74
C MET A 156 1.86 20.18 -8.10
N GLU A 157 2.19 19.37 -9.10
CA GLU A 157 3.58 19.20 -9.57
C GLU A 157 4.15 20.50 -10.15
N LYS A 158 3.34 21.23 -10.92
CA LYS A 158 3.74 22.48 -11.55
C LYS A 158 3.99 23.60 -10.54
N TYR A 159 3.19 23.68 -9.48
CA TYR A 159 3.26 24.74 -8.48
C TYR A 159 3.70 24.17 -7.12
N GLN A 160 5.02 24.09 -6.89
CA GLN A 160 5.59 23.46 -5.69
C GLN A 160 5.17 24.11 -4.36
N ASN A 161 4.85 25.41 -4.36
CA ASN A 161 4.41 26.15 -3.18
C ASN A 161 2.91 25.97 -2.87
N LEU A 162 2.17 25.29 -3.74
CA LEU A 162 0.75 25.06 -3.58
C LEU A 162 0.55 23.93 -2.57
N THR A 163 -0.03 24.27 -1.42
CA THR A 163 -0.31 23.33 -0.35
C THR A 163 -1.68 22.70 -0.50
N GLU A 164 -2.64 23.43 -1.07
CA GLU A 164 -4.02 22.95 -1.21
C GLU A 164 -4.67 23.47 -2.51
N ILE A 165 -5.50 22.64 -3.15
CA ILE A 165 -6.34 22.99 -4.29
C ILE A 165 -7.73 22.43 -4.07
N TYR A 166 -8.75 23.24 -4.29
CA TYR A 166 -10.15 22.83 -4.27
C TYR A 166 -10.75 23.08 -5.65
N SER A 167 -11.24 22.03 -6.30
CA SER A 167 -11.92 22.12 -7.59
C SER A 167 -13.33 21.58 -7.49
N ARG A 168 -14.30 22.36 -7.95
CA ARG A 168 -15.71 21.95 -8.04
C ARG A 168 -16.01 21.57 -9.48
N SER A 169 -16.48 20.35 -9.70
CA SER A 169 -16.98 19.93 -11.01
C SER A 169 -18.41 20.44 -11.27
N SER A 170 -18.75 20.62 -12.55
CA SER A 170 -20.11 20.86 -13.02
C SER A 170 -21.10 19.74 -12.66
N ASN A 171 -20.60 18.53 -12.40
CA ASN A 171 -21.39 17.36 -12.02
C ASN A 171 -21.56 17.21 -10.49
N ASN A 172 -21.44 18.32 -9.75
CA ASN A 172 -21.76 18.42 -8.31
C ASN A 172 -20.92 17.54 -7.39
N PHE A 173 -19.63 17.38 -7.72
CA PHE A 173 -18.63 16.86 -6.79
C PHE A 173 -17.48 17.83 -6.62
N TRP A 174 -16.73 17.66 -5.54
CA TRP A 174 -15.49 18.36 -5.28
C TRP A 174 -14.32 17.40 -5.35
N VAL A 175 -13.18 17.91 -5.82
CA VAL A 175 -11.89 17.25 -5.70
C VAL A 175 -10.95 18.19 -4.98
N VAL A 176 -10.29 17.67 -3.96
CA VAL A 176 -9.39 18.42 -3.10
C VAL A 176 -8.03 17.77 -3.17
N GLY A 177 -6.98 18.53 -3.43
CA GLY A 177 -5.59 18.12 -3.28
C GLY A 177 -4.98 18.85 -2.10
N LYS A 178 -4.29 18.13 -1.21
CA LYS A 178 -3.47 18.68 -0.12
C LYS A 178 -2.05 18.11 -0.20
N ARG A 179 -1.05 18.93 0.10
CA ARG A 179 0.36 18.54 0.19
C ARG A 179 1.01 19.13 1.42
N HIS A 180 1.81 18.31 2.10
CA HIS A 180 2.64 18.72 3.22
C HIS A 180 3.91 17.83 3.27
N ASP A 181 5.11 18.41 3.20
CA ASP A 181 6.39 17.69 3.36
C ASP A 181 6.51 16.37 2.57
N GLY A 182 6.13 16.39 1.29
CA GLY A 182 6.18 15.20 0.42
C GLY A 182 5.04 14.20 0.64
N LEU A 183 4.10 14.51 1.54
CA LEU A 183 2.82 13.82 1.69
C LEU A 183 1.82 14.48 0.75
N GLU A 184 1.05 13.68 0.03
CA GLU A 184 -0.03 14.15 -0.83
C GLU A 184 -1.32 13.40 -0.50
N LEU A 185 -2.41 14.14 -0.41
CA LEU A 185 -3.74 13.62 -0.15
C LEU A 185 -4.69 14.22 -1.19
N TYR A 186 -5.36 13.36 -1.95
CA TYR A 186 -6.44 13.74 -2.82
C TYR A 186 -7.75 13.18 -2.28
N VAL A 187 -8.80 14.00 -2.24
CA VAL A 187 -10.12 13.63 -1.71
C VAL A 187 -11.19 13.99 -2.73
N ILE A 188 -12.08 13.05 -3.04
CA ILE A 188 -13.28 13.28 -3.83
C ILE A 188 -14.48 13.31 -2.89
N VAL A 189 -15.31 14.34 -3.02
CA VAL A 189 -16.51 14.56 -2.23
C VAL A 189 -17.72 14.63 -3.16
N GLU A 190 -18.57 13.61 -3.16
CA GLU A 190 -19.82 13.60 -3.94
C GLU A 190 -20.99 14.01 -3.04
N LYS A 191 -21.10 15.32 -2.78
CA LYS A 191 -22.19 15.90 -1.98
C LYS A 191 -22.87 17.02 -2.76
N LYS A 192 -24.10 16.76 -3.17
CA LYS A 192 -24.90 17.70 -3.96
C LYS A 192 -25.07 19.01 -3.18
N ASP A 193 -24.89 20.13 -3.86
CA ASP A 193 -25.06 21.49 -3.31
C ASP A 193 -24.12 21.85 -2.14
N ALA A 194 -23.09 21.03 -1.84
CA ALA A 194 -22.15 21.31 -0.76
C ALA A 194 -21.33 22.58 -1.02
N LYS A 195 -21.16 23.42 -0.01
CA LYS A 195 -20.36 24.66 -0.10
C LYS A 195 -18.89 24.38 0.19
N LEU A 196 -18.00 25.26 -0.28
CA LEU A 196 -16.56 25.13 -0.04
C LEU A 196 -16.24 24.96 1.45
N ALA A 197 -16.84 25.79 2.31
CA ALA A 197 -16.60 25.72 3.76
C ALA A 197 -16.99 24.35 4.38
N GLU A 198 -18.07 23.73 3.88
CA GLU A 198 -18.49 22.39 4.32
C GLU A 198 -17.49 21.32 3.87
N VAL A 199 -17.00 21.45 2.62
CA VAL A 199 -15.98 20.55 2.07
C VAL A 199 -14.65 20.69 2.81
N GLU A 200 -14.22 21.90 3.14
CA GLU A 200 -13.03 22.15 3.95
C GLU A 200 -13.14 21.51 5.34
N GLU A 201 -14.30 21.63 5.98
CA GLU A 201 -14.56 20.99 7.27
C GLU A 201 -14.53 19.47 7.17
N ASP A 202 -15.18 18.91 6.14
CA ASP A 202 -15.20 17.47 5.89
C ASP A 202 -13.79 16.92 5.63
N VAL A 203 -12.99 17.61 4.82
CA VAL A 203 -11.60 17.22 4.55
C VAL A 203 -10.75 17.31 5.82
N ARG A 204 -10.88 18.39 6.61
CA ARG A 204 -10.14 18.52 7.89
C ARG A 204 -10.47 17.38 8.84
N ARG A 205 -11.76 17.03 8.96
CA ARG A 205 -12.23 15.91 9.78
C ARG A 205 -11.68 14.58 9.26
N LEU A 206 -11.72 14.34 7.95
CA LEU A 206 -11.16 13.14 7.30
C LEU A 206 -9.64 13.03 7.55
N THR A 207 -8.91 14.14 7.43
CA THR A 207 -7.48 14.23 7.75
C THR A 207 -7.22 13.89 9.21
N ALA A 208 -7.96 14.45 10.15
CA ALA A 208 -7.80 14.15 11.57
C ALA A 208 -8.11 12.67 11.90
N LEU A 209 -9.11 12.06 11.24
CA LEU A 209 -9.53 10.69 11.52
C LEU A 209 -8.55 9.65 10.96
N TYR A 210 -8.12 9.79 9.70
CA TYR A 210 -7.33 8.76 9.01
C TYR A 210 -5.83 9.06 8.95
N PHE A 211 -5.45 10.31 9.15
CA PHE A 211 -4.10 10.82 8.97
C PHE A 211 -3.65 11.66 10.18
N SER A 212 -4.21 11.39 11.37
CA SER A 212 -3.76 12.01 12.61
C SER A 212 -2.26 11.81 12.80
N GLY A 213 -1.54 12.91 13.04
CA GLY A 213 -0.09 12.93 13.20
C GLY A 213 0.72 12.94 11.89
N ILE A 214 0.07 12.90 10.72
CA ILE A 214 0.73 12.97 9.40
C ILE A 214 0.64 14.37 8.80
N PHE A 215 -0.56 14.97 8.80
CA PHE A 215 -0.75 16.38 8.48
C PHE A 215 -0.96 17.11 9.81
N MET A 216 -0.01 17.94 10.24
CA MET A 216 -0.21 18.81 11.40
C MET A 216 -0.72 20.16 10.90
N ASP A 217 -1.92 20.55 11.36
CA ASP A 217 -2.37 21.94 11.40
C ASP A 217 -2.05 22.51 12.79
#